data_AF-A0A180FY83-F1
#
_entry.id   AF-A0A180FY83-F1
#
_cell.length_a   1.000
_cell.length_b   1.000
_cell.length_c   1.000
_cell.angle_alpha   90.00
_cell.angle_beta   90.00
_cell.angle_gamma   90.00
#
_symmetry.space_group_name_H-M   'P 1'
#
loop_
_entity.id
_entity.type
_entity.pdbx_description
1 polymer ?
#
loop_
_entity_poly.entity_id
_entity_poly.type
_entity_poly.pdbx_seq_one_letter_code
_entity_poly.pdbx_strand_id
1 'polypeptide(L)'
;MASTDKFHIPELTKDNYVDWVSKMSSVLKAKELYQLVIGKEPAKIRGDDGKIFEVDQSKRLDLAHATIITRVHFSVSGRVKKNGRANCPKKLWSNILEFGASKKQANKFKAWYQLVHLPSRVDNVQQFISAFWDGIAVLESLDASIDKESLGHTILMKIPNELAHVRNAIIASGTSSSMEVTYKTVLKMLDSQIGADSAPVQSKPRVNVPSDSDKASVLLTQKCPQGRHLPSAPHRAEDCFSLHPGKLADYRKYLKAKLEAEAHLAMLAPPAPTMFS
;
A
#
# COMPACT_ATOMS: atom_id res chain seq x y z
N MET A 1 36.82 14.77 16.19
CA MET A 1 35.54 14.98 16.90
C MET A 1 34.45 14.33 16.07
N ALA A 2 33.92 13.19 16.51
CA ALA A 2 32.93 12.42 15.75
C ALA A 2 31.53 13.02 15.98
N SER A 3 30.84 13.33 14.87
CA SER A 3 29.48 13.89 14.83
C SER A 3 28.48 12.97 15.54
N THR A 4 28.18 13.23 16.81
CA THR A 4 27.25 12.44 17.64
C THR A 4 25.78 12.80 17.50
N ASP A 5 25.41 13.69 16.58
CA ASP A 5 24.02 14.04 16.32
C ASP A 5 23.60 13.57 14.92
N LYS A 6 22.77 12.51 14.86
CA LYS A 6 21.93 12.29 13.66
C LYS A 6 20.79 11.27 13.78
N PHE A 7 20.63 10.59 14.91
CA PHE A 7 19.50 9.67 15.08
C PHE A 7 18.40 10.30 15.93
N HIS A 8 17.40 10.89 15.26
CA HIS A 8 16.18 11.31 15.94
C HIS A 8 15.28 10.09 16.17
N ILE A 9 15.31 9.55 17.38
CA ILE A 9 14.39 8.48 17.80
C ILE A 9 13.32 9.11 18.69
N PRO A 10 12.02 8.97 18.37
CA PRO A 10 10.97 9.41 19.29
C PRO A 10 11.03 8.61 20.59
N GLU A 11 10.39 9.07 21.66
CA GLU A 11 10.24 8.25 22.85
C GLU A 11 9.26 7.11 22.60
N LEU A 12 9.51 5.93 23.18
CA LEU A 12 8.64 4.77 23.10
C LEU A 12 7.34 5.07 23.84
N THR A 13 6.22 4.97 23.14
CA THR A 13 4.87 5.07 23.68
C THR A 13 4.08 3.81 23.36
N LYS A 14 2.80 3.79 23.74
CA LYS A 14 1.88 2.70 23.39
C LYS A 14 1.47 2.70 21.91
N ASP A 15 1.75 3.80 21.20
CA ASP A 15 1.19 4.05 19.88
C ASP A 15 2.24 3.95 18.77
N ASN A 16 3.53 4.08 19.10
CA ASN A 16 4.61 4.07 18.12
C ASN A 16 5.53 2.84 18.22
N TYR A 17 5.14 1.78 18.95
CA TYR A 17 6.01 0.63 19.22
C TYR A 17 6.71 0.08 17.96
N VAL A 18 5.97 -0.12 16.86
CA VAL A 18 6.49 -0.74 15.62
C VAL A 18 7.57 0.13 14.98
N ASP A 19 7.29 1.42 14.79
CA ASP A 19 8.25 2.38 14.25
C ASP A 19 9.46 2.54 15.19
N TRP A 20 9.19 2.64 16.49
CA TRP A 20 10.20 2.82 17.52
C TRP A 20 11.18 1.65 17.57
N VAL A 21 10.69 0.40 17.59
CA VAL A 21 11.54 -0.79 17.68
C VAL A 21 12.40 -0.95 16.44
N SER A 22 11.89 -0.60 15.25
CA SER A 22 12.65 -0.60 14.00
C SER A 22 13.78 0.44 14.02
N LYS A 23 13.46 1.68 14.40
CA LYS A 23 14.45 2.78 14.51
C LYS A 23 15.51 2.49 15.57
N MET A 24 15.09 2.04 16.77
CA MET A 24 16.02 1.71 17.84
C MET A 24 16.92 0.52 17.47
N SER A 25 16.38 -0.52 16.84
CA SER A 25 17.18 -1.64 16.33
C SER A 25 18.25 -1.16 15.34
N SER A 26 17.91 -0.22 14.46
CA SER A 26 18.84 0.35 13.48
C SER A 26 19.95 1.15 14.17
N VAL A 27 19.62 1.95 15.18
CA VAL A 27 20.61 2.70 15.97
C VAL A 27 21.53 1.77 16.76
N LEU A 28 20.98 0.72 17.36
CA LEU A 28 21.77 -0.30 18.06
C LEU A 28 22.71 -1.03 17.08
N LYS A 29 22.29 -1.31 15.85
CA LYS A 29 23.16 -1.90 14.81
C LYS A 29 24.27 -0.93 14.40
N ALA A 30 23.94 0.33 14.15
CA ALA A 30 24.91 1.37 13.77
C ALA A 30 25.97 1.62 14.87
N LYS A 31 25.61 1.38 16.13
CA LYS A 31 26.52 1.46 17.28
C LYS A 31 27.18 0.13 17.63
N GLU A 32 26.94 -0.92 16.84
CA GLU A 32 27.41 -2.29 17.10
C GLU A 32 26.97 -2.84 18.47
N LEU A 33 25.83 -2.41 19.00
CA LEU A 33 25.27 -2.85 20.29
C LEU A 33 24.16 -3.88 20.12
N TYR A 34 23.64 -4.07 18.89
CA TYR A 34 22.47 -4.92 18.66
C TYR A 34 22.71 -6.38 19.08
N GLN A 35 23.83 -6.99 18.65
CA GLN A 35 24.16 -8.37 18.98
C GLN A 35 24.38 -8.55 20.49
N LEU A 36 24.97 -7.54 21.14
CA LEU A 36 25.13 -7.49 22.59
C LEU A 36 23.78 -7.52 23.32
N VAL A 37 22.82 -6.68 22.94
CA VAL A 37 21.52 -6.59 23.67
C VAL A 37 20.63 -7.80 23.45
N ILE A 38 20.72 -8.48 22.30
CA ILE A 38 20.01 -9.74 22.06
C ILE A 38 20.75 -10.96 22.61
N GLY A 39 21.91 -10.77 23.27
CA GLY A 39 22.67 -11.82 23.92
C GLY A 39 23.38 -12.78 22.97
N LYS A 40 23.61 -12.39 21.71
CA LYS A 40 24.30 -13.20 20.70
C LYS A 40 25.80 -12.97 20.63
N GLU A 41 26.32 -11.94 21.30
CA GLU A 41 27.77 -11.76 21.41
C GLU A 41 28.39 -12.77 22.37
N PRO A 42 29.50 -13.40 21.98
CA PRO A 42 30.23 -14.31 22.87
C PRO A 42 30.81 -13.51 24.04
N ALA A 43 30.52 -13.95 25.26
CA ALA A 43 31.13 -13.39 26.47
C ALA A 43 32.58 -13.90 26.67
N LYS A 44 32.93 -14.97 25.98
CA LYS A 44 34.22 -15.65 26.05
C LYS A 44 34.71 -15.96 24.65
N ILE A 45 35.94 -15.58 24.33
CA ILE A 45 36.58 -15.84 23.03
C ILE A 45 37.79 -16.75 23.28
N ARG A 46 37.98 -17.74 22.41
CA ARG A 46 39.19 -18.56 22.42
C ARG A 46 40.25 -17.87 21.57
N GLY A 47 41.38 -17.53 22.17
CA GLY A 47 42.55 -17.02 21.45
C GLY A 47 43.22 -18.11 20.63
N ASP A 48 44.10 -17.70 19.72
CA ASP A 48 44.85 -18.61 18.86
C ASP A 48 45.77 -19.55 19.65
N ASP A 49 46.14 -19.17 20.88
CA ASP A 49 46.88 -19.98 21.85
C ASP A 49 45.99 -21.00 22.60
N GLY A 50 44.71 -21.09 22.23
CA GLY A 50 43.72 -21.96 22.84
C GLY A 50 43.17 -21.46 24.19
N LYS A 51 43.66 -20.34 24.74
CA LYS A 51 43.18 -19.77 26.01
C LYS A 51 41.85 -19.06 25.84
N ILE A 52 41.06 -19.06 26.90
CA ILE A 52 39.75 -18.40 26.93
C ILE A 52 39.91 -17.03 27.59
N PHE A 53 39.53 -15.98 26.88
CA PHE A 53 39.50 -14.61 27.39
C PHE A 53 38.06 -14.17 27.61
N GLU A 54 37.78 -13.54 28.76
CA GLU A 54 36.52 -12.86 28.98
C GLU A 54 36.54 -11.51 28.27
N VAL A 55 35.49 -11.23 27.51
CA VAL A 55 35.32 -9.95 26.84
C VAL A 55 34.71 -8.99 27.83
N ASP A 56 35.43 -7.92 28.17
CA ASP A 56 34.83 -6.83 28.95
C ASP A 56 33.78 -6.11 28.09
N GLN A 57 32.51 -6.36 28.40
CA GLN A 57 31.36 -5.75 27.75
C GLN A 57 30.76 -4.60 28.58
N SER A 58 31.29 -4.29 29.78
CA SER A 58 30.62 -3.41 30.75
C SER A 58 30.28 -2.04 30.18
N LYS A 59 31.27 -1.34 29.58
CA LYS A 59 31.04 -0.02 28.97
C LYS A 59 30.03 -0.05 27.81
N ARG A 60 30.04 -1.13 27.01
CA ARG A 60 29.10 -1.31 25.89
C ARG A 60 27.69 -1.61 26.39
N LEU A 61 27.55 -2.36 27.49
CA LEU A 61 26.28 -2.59 28.17
C LEU A 61 25.72 -1.28 28.74
N ASP A 62 26.54 -0.46 29.38
CA ASP A 62 26.12 0.86 29.89
C ASP A 62 25.67 1.79 28.76
N LEU A 63 26.43 1.82 27.65
CA LEU A 63 26.06 2.59 26.47
C LEU A 63 24.74 2.10 25.85
N ALA A 64 24.54 0.78 25.76
CA ALA A 64 23.30 0.20 25.26
C ALA A 64 22.12 0.55 26.18
N HIS A 65 22.32 0.47 27.50
CA HIS A 65 21.31 0.83 28.47
C HIS A 65 20.91 2.31 28.32
N ALA A 66 21.88 3.21 28.31
CA ALA A 66 21.65 4.65 28.12
C ALA A 66 20.94 4.95 26.79
N THR A 67 21.36 4.30 25.71
CA THR A 67 20.75 4.47 24.37
C THR A 67 19.27 4.09 24.36
N ILE A 68 18.91 2.98 25.02
CA ILE A 68 17.54 2.49 25.06
C ILE A 68 16.69 3.31 26.04
N ILE A 69 17.16 3.47 27.29
CA ILE A 69 16.32 3.97 28.39
C ILE A 69 15.96 5.45 28.26
N THR A 70 16.84 6.25 27.67
CA THR A 70 16.59 7.68 27.41
C THR A 70 15.50 7.92 26.36
N ARG A 71 15.10 6.86 25.64
CA ARG A 71 14.04 6.90 24.63
C ARG A 71 12.80 6.14 25.07
N VAL A 72 12.57 5.99 26.38
CA VAL A 72 11.36 5.36 26.94
C VAL A 72 10.51 6.41 27.65
N HIS A 73 9.30 6.65 27.15
CA HIS A 73 8.39 7.61 27.78
C HIS A 73 7.89 7.10 29.14
N PHE A 74 7.64 8.03 30.08
CA PHE A 74 7.24 7.69 31.45
C PHE A 74 5.97 6.81 31.50
N SER A 75 5.03 7.02 30.57
CA SER A 75 3.75 6.30 30.52
C SER A 75 3.87 4.79 30.26
N VAL A 76 5.01 4.32 29.75
CA VAL A 76 5.31 2.90 29.52
C VAL A 76 6.48 2.38 30.35
N SER A 77 7.27 3.30 30.94
CA SER A 77 8.45 3.03 31.77
C SER A 77 8.21 1.93 32.82
N GLY A 78 7.12 1.99 33.59
CA GLY A 78 6.83 0.98 34.62
C GLY A 78 6.60 -0.43 34.07
N ARG A 79 6.08 -0.55 32.84
CA ARG A 79 5.86 -1.85 32.17
C ARG A 79 7.16 -2.43 31.63
N VAL A 80 7.99 -1.60 31.00
CA VAL A 80 9.25 -2.05 30.39
C VAL A 80 10.36 -2.25 31.44
N LYS A 81 10.31 -1.56 32.59
CA LYS A 81 11.25 -1.72 33.71
C LYS A 81 10.84 -2.80 34.72
N LYS A 82 9.75 -3.54 34.47
CA LYS A 82 9.17 -4.51 35.41
C LYS A 82 10.24 -5.50 35.94
N ASN A 83 10.08 -5.91 37.20
CA ASN A 83 10.94 -6.88 37.91
C ASN A 83 12.37 -6.41 38.25
N GLY A 84 12.60 -5.09 38.41
CA GLY A 84 13.92 -4.57 38.81
C GLY A 84 15.01 -4.72 37.74
N ARG A 85 14.62 -5.01 36.50
CA ARG A 85 15.51 -5.33 35.38
C ARG A 85 15.96 -4.12 34.57
N ALA A 86 15.66 -2.91 35.04
CA ALA A 86 15.97 -1.66 34.33
C ALA A 86 17.45 -1.55 33.98
N ASN A 87 18.35 -1.88 34.92
CA ASN A 87 19.79 -1.66 34.78
C ASN A 87 20.50 -2.64 33.83
N CYS A 88 19.81 -3.66 33.31
CA CYS A 88 20.41 -4.61 32.38
C CYS A 88 19.85 -4.38 30.98
N PRO A 89 20.64 -3.92 30.00
CA PRO A 89 20.15 -3.59 28.67
C PRO A 89 19.57 -4.80 27.93
N LYS A 90 20.10 -6.00 28.15
CA LYS A 90 19.58 -7.25 27.58
C LYS A 90 18.15 -7.53 28.05
N LYS A 91 17.93 -7.40 29.36
CA LYS A 91 16.62 -7.61 29.97
C LYS A 91 15.64 -6.48 29.61
N LEU A 92 16.11 -5.24 29.59
CA LEU A 92 15.31 -4.09 29.16
C LEU A 92 14.82 -4.27 27.71
N TRP A 93 15.71 -4.67 26.80
CA TRP A 93 15.35 -4.98 25.40
C TRP A 93 14.31 -6.10 25.31
N SER A 94 14.51 -7.20 26.04
CA SER A 94 13.54 -8.31 26.12
C SER A 94 12.16 -7.83 26.58
N ASN A 95 12.10 -7.03 27.65
CA ASN A 95 10.83 -6.50 28.15
C ASN A 95 10.13 -5.58 27.15
N ILE A 96 10.88 -4.81 26.35
CA ILE A 96 10.33 -3.97 25.28
C ILE A 96 9.72 -4.85 24.18
N LEU A 97 10.39 -5.93 23.78
CA LEU A 97 9.85 -6.88 22.81
C LEU A 97 8.59 -7.57 23.34
N GLU A 98 8.58 -7.98 24.61
CA GLU A 98 7.40 -8.55 25.28
C GLU A 98 6.25 -7.54 25.36
N PHE A 99 6.55 -6.27 25.65
CA PHE A 99 5.56 -5.20 25.63
C PHE A 99 4.89 -5.09 24.26
N GLY A 100 5.67 -5.14 23.19
CA GLY A 100 5.17 -5.19 21.81
C GLY A 100 4.34 -6.43 21.51
N ALA A 101 4.83 -7.60 21.89
CA ALA A 101 4.14 -8.88 21.68
C ALA A 101 2.79 -8.94 22.39
N SER A 102 2.71 -8.44 23.64
CA SER A 102 1.45 -8.32 24.40
C SER A 102 0.42 -7.41 23.72
N LYS A 103 0.87 -6.57 22.78
CA LYS A 103 0.06 -5.65 21.99
C LYS A 103 -0.07 -6.07 20.54
N LYS A 104 0.43 -7.24 20.13
CA LYS A 104 0.45 -7.67 18.72
C LYS A 104 -0.93 -7.53 18.05
N GLN A 105 -1.99 -8.02 18.69
CA GLN A 105 -3.34 -7.90 18.14
C GLN A 105 -3.87 -6.46 18.09
N ALA A 106 -3.59 -5.66 19.14
CA ALA A 106 -3.97 -4.25 19.16
C ALA A 106 -3.20 -3.42 18.12
N ASN A 107 -1.93 -3.73 17.91
CA ASN A 107 -1.07 -3.10 16.91
C ASN A 107 -1.53 -3.46 15.49
N LYS A 108 -1.88 -4.74 15.25
CA LYS A 108 -2.52 -5.18 14.00
C LYS A 108 -3.81 -4.41 13.75
N PHE A 109 -4.69 -4.33 14.75
CA PHE A 109 -5.95 -3.59 14.64
C PHE A 109 -5.71 -2.11 14.30
N LYS A 110 -4.79 -1.44 15.00
CA LYS A 110 -4.44 -0.04 14.73
C LYS A 110 -3.86 0.16 13.33
N ALA A 111 -2.94 -0.70 12.90
CA ALA A 111 -2.32 -0.64 11.58
C ALA A 111 -3.36 -0.83 10.47
N TRP A 112 -4.27 -1.81 10.64
CA TRP A 112 -5.41 -1.97 9.75
C TRP A 112 -6.26 -0.71 9.72
N TYR A 113 -6.72 -0.24 10.88
CA TYR A 113 -7.56 0.94 10.99
C TYR A 113 -6.94 2.15 10.28
N GLN A 114 -5.65 2.42 10.51
CA GLN A 114 -4.93 3.51 9.84
C GLN A 114 -4.90 3.32 8.32
N LEU A 115 -4.56 2.13 7.82
CA LEU A 115 -4.50 1.84 6.39
C LEU A 115 -5.84 2.06 5.68
N VAL A 116 -6.94 1.49 6.21
CA VAL A 116 -8.27 1.63 5.58
C VAL A 116 -8.80 3.05 5.64
N HIS A 117 -8.43 3.82 6.68
CA HIS A 117 -8.87 5.21 6.88
C HIS A 117 -7.90 6.24 6.30
N LEU A 118 -6.84 5.84 5.59
CA LEU A 118 -5.94 6.77 4.91
C LEU A 118 -6.77 7.71 4.01
N PRO A 119 -6.67 9.03 4.13
CA PRO A 119 -7.40 9.92 3.24
C PRO A 119 -6.83 9.84 1.82
N SER A 120 -7.70 9.77 0.81
CA SER A 120 -7.31 9.97 -0.58
C SER A 120 -7.94 11.27 -1.05
N ARG A 121 -7.11 12.19 -1.55
CA ARG A 121 -7.53 13.47 -2.14
C ARG A 121 -6.90 13.61 -3.52
N VAL A 122 -7.51 14.43 -4.35
CA VAL A 122 -7.11 14.63 -5.74
C VAL A 122 -5.71 15.25 -5.84
N ASP A 123 -5.39 16.16 -4.93
CA ASP A 123 -4.13 16.90 -4.87
C ASP A 123 -2.98 16.14 -4.21
N ASN A 124 -3.24 14.95 -3.63
CA ASN A 124 -2.25 14.22 -2.85
C ASN A 124 -2.15 12.72 -3.17
N VAL A 125 -2.56 12.30 -4.37
CA VAL A 125 -2.61 10.86 -4.68
C VAL A 125 -1.26 10.17 -4.55
N GLN A 126 -0.15 10.83 -4.88
CA GLN A 126 1.19 10.25 -4.68
C GLN A 126 1.49 9.98 -3.21
N GLN A 127 1.13 10.93 -2.34
CA GLN A 127 1.27 10.76 -0.90
C GLN A 127 0.37 9.64 -0.39
N PHE A 128 -0.84 9.51 -0.92
CA PHE A 128 -1.73 8.39 -0.63
C PHE A 128 -1.11 7.05 -1.03
N ILE A 129 -0.55 6.93 -2.24
CA ILE A 129 0.10 5.70 -2.73
C ILE A 129 1.27 5.31 -1.81
N SER A 130 2.18 6.25 -1.51
CA SER A 130 3.32 6.00 -0.62
C SER A 130 2.87 5.59 0.78
N ALA A 131 1.93 6.31 1.38
CA ALA A 131 1.41 5.99 2.71
C ALA A 131 0.70 4.63 2.74
N PHE A 132 0.06 4.22 1.63
CA PHE A 132 -0.56 2.91 1.53
C PHE A 132 0.49 1.80 1.51
N TRP A 133 1.57 1.95 0.73
CA TRP A 133 2.71 1.03 0.74
C TRP A 133 3.37 0.93 2.12
N ASP A 134 3.57 2.05 2.79
CA ASP A 134 4.11 2.07 4.15
C ASP A 134 3.20 1.31 5.12
N GLY A 135 1.88 1.51 5.03
CA GLY A 135 0.91 0.79 5.87
C GLY A 135 0.88 -0.72 5.61
N ILE A 136 1.08 -1.16 4.35
CA ILE A 136 1.25 -2.59 4.01
C ILE A 136 2.51 -3.14 4.67
N ALA A 137 3.65 -2.44 4.56
CA ALA A 137 4.90 -2.88 5.19
C ALA A 137 4.76 -2.99 6.71
N VAL A 138 4.03 -2.07 7.35
CA VAL A 138 3.71 -2.15 8.78
C VAL A 138 2.88 -3.40 9.10
N LEU A 139 1.84 -3.70 8.31
CA LEU A 139 1.02 -4.91 8.49
C LEU A 139 1.83 -6.21 8.31
N GLU A 140 2.70 -6.28 7.31
CA GLU A 140 3.61 -7.41 7.08
C GLU A 140 4.56 -7.59 8.26
N SER A 141 5.14 -6.50 8.79
CA SER A 141 6.02 -6.56 9.98
C SER A 141 5.33 -7.08 11.25
N LEU A 142 4.00 -7.08 11.26
CA LEU A 142 3.17 -7.57 12.37
C LEU A 142 2.66 -9.01 12.15
N ASP A 143 3.02 -9.66 11.05
CA ASP A 143 2.46 -10.94 10.59
C ASP A 143 0.94 -10.88 10.40
N ALA A 144 0.41 -9.77 9.86
CA ALA A 144 -0.99 -9.69 9.48
C ALA A 144 -1.25 -10.48 8.18
N SER A 145 -2.38 -11.18 8.12
CA SER A 145 -2.84 -11.77 6.85
C SER A 145 -3.41 -10.66 5.98
N ILE A 146 -2.85 -10.48 4.79
CA ILE A 146 -3.25 -9.43 3.84
C ILE A 146 -3.95 -10.09 2.66
N ASP A 147 -5.26 -9.88 2.56
CA ASP A 147 -6.01 -10.20 1.36
C ASP A 147 -5.73 -9.13 0.29
N LYS A 148 -5.07 -9.58 -0.78
CA LYS A 148 -4.60 -8.68 -1.83
C LYS A 148 -5.74 -8.10 -2.66
N GLU A 149 -6.78 -8.89 -2.90
CA GLU A 149 -7.92 -8.53 -3.76
C GLU A 149 -8.88 -7.61 -3.01
N SER A 150 -9.25 -7.99 -1.79
CA SER A 150 -10.10 -7.16 -0.93
C SER A 150 -9.51 -5.77 -0.72
N LEU A 151 -8.19 -5.66 -0.56
CA LEU A 151 -7.51 -4.37 -0.49
C LEU A 151 -7.49 -3.61 -1.82
N GLY A 152 -7.35 -4.31 -2.95
CA GLY A 152 -7.49 -3.70 -4.29
C GLY A 152 -8.85 -3.03 -4.46
N HIS A 153 -9.93 -3.74 -4.13
CA HIS A 153 -11.29 -3.19 -4.13
C HIS A 153 -11.47 -2.04 -3.15
N THR A 154 -10.86 -2.13 -1.96
CA THR A 154 -10.87 -1.04 -0.96
C THR A 154 -10.22 0.23 -1.50
N ILE A 155 -9.10 0.13 -2.21
CA ILE A 155 -8.44 1.30 -2.83
C ILE A 155 -9.35 1.91 -3.88
N LEU A 156 -9.99 1.10 -4.75
CA LEU A 156 -10.90 1.59 -5.78
C LEU A 156 -12.07 2.39 -5.20
N MET A 157 -12.65 1.95 -4.08
CA MET A 157 -13.73 2.67 -3.39
C MET A 157 -13.28 4.01 -2.81
N LYS A 158 -11.98 4.18 -2.58
CA LYS A 158 -11.40 5.38 -1.99
C LYS A 158 -10.94 6.42 -3.01
N ILE A 159 -10.90 6.09 -4.31
CA ILE A 159 -10.54 7.04 -5.36
C ILE A 159 -11.63 8.14 -5.40
N PRO A 160 -11.26 9.43 -5.25
CA PRO A 160 -12.19 10.54 -5.30
C PRO A 160 -13.01 10.58 -6.60
N ASN A 161 -14.21 11.15 -6.55
CA ASN A 161 -15.10 11.20 -7.72
C ASN A 161 -14.54 12.06 -8.86
N GLU A 162 -13.70 13.03 -8.54
CA GLU A 162 -12.96 13.85 -9.47
C GLU A 162 -11.98 13.02 -10.31
N LEU A 163 -11.57 11.84 -9.81
CA LEU A 163 -10.74 10.86 -10.49
C LEU A 163 -11.55 9.64 -10.93
N ALA A 164 -12.87 9.80 -11.14
CA ALA A 164 -13.74 8.70 -11.57
C ALA A 164 -13.32 8.13 -12.94
N HIS A 165 -12.74 8.93 -13.84
CA HIS A 165 -12.22 8.42 -15.12
C HIS A 165 -11.04 7.46 -14.91
N VAL A 166 -10.11 7.78 -13.99
CA VAL A 166 -9.01 6.89 -13.58
C VAL A 166 -9.57 5.60 -12.98
N ARG A 167 -10.52 5.72 -12.04
CA ARG A 167 -11.19 4.55 -11.43
C ARG A 167 -11.85 3.66 -12.48
N ASN A 168 -12.58 4.24 -13.43
CA ASN A 168 -13.27 3.50 -14.49
C ASN A 168 -12.28 2.84 -15.46
N ALA A 169 -11.17 3.49 -15.78
CA ALA A 169 -10.10 2.90 -16.58
C ALA A 169 -9.50 1.67 -15.88
N ILE A 170 -9.27 1.75 -14.56
CA ILE A 170 -8.77 0.61 -13.78
C ILE A 170 -9.79 -0.55 -13.77
N ILE A 171 -11.08 -0.25 -13.56
CA ILE A 171 -12.15 -1.25 -13.59
C ILE A 171 -12.23 -1.91 -14.97
N ALA A 172 -12.17 -1.13 -16.05
CA ALA A 172 -12.21 -1.65 -17.41
C ALA A 172 -11.03 -2.60 -17.68
N SER A 173 -9.81 -2.23 -17.27
CA SER A 173 -8.65 -3.12 -17.38
C SER A 173 -8.79 -4.39 -16.54
N GLY A 174 -9.29 -4.28 -15.30
CA GLY A 174 -9.53 -5.44 -14.44
C GLY A 174 -10.65 -6.37 -14.91
N THR A 175 -11.57 -5.88 -15.74
CA THR A 175 -12.65 -6.68 -16.33
C THR A 175 -12.21 -7.39 -17.63
N SER A 176 -11.08 -6.97 -18.22
CA SER A 176 -10.43 -7.72 -19.30
C SER A 176 -9.76 -8.97 -18.74
N SER A 177 -9.99 -10.13 -19.36
CA SER A 177 -9.94 -11.48 -18.76
C SER A 177 -8.58 -12.02 -18.29
N SER A 178 -7.58 -11.18 -18.04
CA SER A 178 -6.22 -11.61 -17.69
C SER A 178 -5.60 -10.89 -16.49
N MET A 179 -6.31 -10.01 -15.80
CA MET A 179 -5.72 -9.16 -14.77
C MET A 179 -6.33 -9.36 -13.38
N GLU A 180 -5.50 -9.81 -12.42
CA GLU A 180 -5.88 -9.85 -11.01
C GLU A 180 -5.95 -8.43 -10.42
N VAL A 181 -7.10 -8.08 -9.83
CA VAL A 181 -7.34 -6.78 -9.20
C VAL A 181 -6.83 -6.83 -7.75
N THR A 182 -5.52 -6.70 -7.59
CA THR A 182 -4.84 -6.65 -6.29
C THR A 182 -4.51 -5.22 -5.91
N TYR A 183 -4.20 -4.96 -4.63
CA TYR A 183 -3.71 -3.64 -4.20
C TYR A 183 -2.48 -3.19 -5.00
N LYS A 184 -1.58 -4.11 -5.36
CA LYS A 184 -0.37 -3.79 -6.14
C LYS A 184 -0.72 -3.29 -7.53
N THR A 185 -1.64 -3.98 -8.21
CA THR A 185 -2.03 -3.63 -9.58
C THR A 185 -2.81 -2.32 -9.60
N VAL A 186 -3.75 -2.13 -8.67
CA VAL A 186 -4.53 -0.89 -8.54
C VAL A 186 -3.64 0.32 -8.25
N LEU A 187 -2.69 0.22 -7.29
CA LEU A 187 -1.78 1.33 -6.98
C LEU A 187 -0.88 1.69 -8.17
N LYS A 188 -0.34 0.70 -8.89
CA LYS A 188 0.51 0.93 -10.06
C LYS A 188 -0.25 1.62 -11.19
N MET A 189 -1.50 1.23 -11.42
CA MET A 189 -2.33 1.87 -12.44
C MET A 189 -2.74 3.29 -12.02
N LEU A 190 -3.04 3.50 -10.74
CA LEU A 190 -3.35 4.82 -10.21
C LEU A 190 -2.18 5.80 -10.42
N ASP A 191 -0.95 5.37 -10.12
CA ASP A 191 0.28 6.13 -10.37
C ASP A 191 0.46 6.46 -11.87
N SER A 192 0.26 5.46 -12.74
CA SER A 192 0.43 5.60 -14.19
C SER A 192 -0.58 6.57 -14.82
N GLN A 193 -1.84 6.50 -14.41
CA GLN A 193 -2.92 7.33 -14.97
C GLN A 193 -2.78 8.81 -14.57
N ILE A 194 -2.31 9.09 -13.36
CA ILE A 194 -2.08 10.46 -12.89
C ILE A 194 -0.87 11.08 -13.59
N GLY A 195 0.16 10.29 -13.88
CA GLY A 195 1.27 10.71 -14.71
C GLY A 195 0.84 11.08 -16.14
N ALA A 196 -0.13 10.35 -16.71
CA ALA A 196 -0.65 10.60 -18.05
C ALA A 196 -1.55 11.85 -18.13
N ASP A 197 -2.38 12.11 -17.12
CA ASP A 197 -3.22 13.32 -17.04
C ASP A 197 -2.42 14.61 -16.86
N SER A 198 -1.19 14.52 -16.36
CA SER A 198 -0.31 15.66 -16.10
C SER A 198 0.55 16.07 -17.31
N ALA A 199 0.53 15.28 -18.41
CA ALA A 199 1.28 15.60 -19.61
C ALA A 199 0.56 16.68 -20.43
N PRO A 200 1.25 17.75 -20.90
CA PRO A 200 0.65 18.72 -21.79
C PRO A 200 0.31 18.04 -23.11
N VAL A 201 -0.99 17.85 -23.37
CA VAL A 201 -1.50 17.35 -24.64
C VAL A 201 -1.11 18.36 -25.72
N GLN A 202 -0.08 18.06 -26.51
CA GLN A 202 0.16 18.73 -27.78
C GLN A 202 -1.07 18.49 -28.66
N SER A 203 -1.84 19.55 -28.87
CA SER A 203 -2.96 19.61 -29.79
C SER A 203 -2.45 19.41 -31.23
N LYS A 204 -2.58 18.19 -31.76
CA LYS A 204 -2.63 17.98 -33.20
C LYS A 204 -4.08 18.09 -33.67
N PRO A 205 -4.38 18.80 -34.77
CA PRO A 205 -5.74 19.01 -35.23
C PRO A 205 -6.29 17.68 -35.75
N ARG A 206 -7.34 17.18 -35.09
CA ARG A 206 -8.05 15.96 -35.51
C ARG A 206 -8.97 16.32 -36.68
N VAL A 207 -8.65 15.78 -37.84
CA VAL A 207 -9.51 15.79 -39.03
C VAL A 207 -10.83 15.09 -38.67
N ASN A 208 -11.94 15.79 -38.89
CA ASN A 208 -13.30 15.28 -38.71
C ASN A 208 -13.56 14.15 -39.71
N VAL A 209 -13.59 12.92 -39.22
CA VAL A 209 -14.30 11.81 -39.87
C VAL A 209 -15.44 11.42 -38.93
N PRO A 210 -16.72 11.56 -39.32
CA PRO A 210 -17.85 11.16 -38.48
C PRO A 210 -17.87 9.64 -38.40
N SER A 211 -17.49 9.08 -37.26
CA SER A 211 -17.67 7.66 -36.96
C SER A 211 -18.90 7.53 -36.06
N ASP A 212 -19.98 6.98 -36.60
CA ASP A 212 -21.26 6.70 -35.92
C ASP A 212 -21.14 5.68 -34.76
N SER A 213 -19.93 5.24 -34.42
CA SER A 213 -19.68 4.30 -33.32
C SER A 213 -19.74 4.93 -31.93
N ASP A 214 -19.74 6.26 -31.80
CA ASP A 214 -19.60 6.95 -30.50
C ASP A 214 -20.92 7.25 -29.77
N LYS A 215 -22.08 7.16 -30.45
CA LYS A 215 -23.37 7.39 -29.79
C LYS A 215 -23.75 6.28 -28.81
N ALA A 216 -23.22 5.07 -29.01
CA ALA A 216 -23.57 3.91 -28.20
C ALA A 216 -22.75 3.83 -26.89
N SER A 217 -21.51 4.33 -26.90
CA SER A 217 -20.61 4.36 -25.74
C SER A 217 -21.05 5.38 -24.67
N VAL A 218 -21.80 6.42 -25.06
CA VAL A 218 -22.37 7.42 -24.14
C VAL A 218 -23.60 6.87 -23.39
N LEU A 219 -24.19 5.77 -23.86
CA LEU A 219 -25.41 5.18 -23.28
C LEU A 219 -25.14 4.13 -22.19
N LEU A 220 -23.89 3.77 -21.91
CA LEU A 220 -23.55 2.74 -20.93
C LEU A 220 -22.89 3.31 -19.68
N THR A 221 -23.71 3.94 -18.85
CA THR A 221 -23.75 3.72 -17.40
C THR A 221 -25.03 4.37 -16.90
N GLN A 222 -25.75 3.67 -16.04
CA GLN A 222 -27.05 4.02 -15.50
C GLN A 222 -26.95 5.28 -14.61
N LYS A 223 -26.72 6.46 -15.22
CA LYS A 223 -26.69 7.77 -14.52
C LYS A 223 -28.09 8.20 -14.08
N CYS A 224 -29.11 7.67 -14.74
CA CYS A 224 -30.52 7.95 -14.47
C CYS A 224 -31.11 6.88 -13.53
N PRO A 225 -31.72 7.26 -12.38
CA PRO A 225 -32.42 6.32 -11.50
C PRO A 225 -33.48 5.50 -12.24
N GLN A 226 -33.81 4.30 -11.77
CA GLN A 226 -34.83 3.47 -12.41
C GLN A 226 -36.16 4.22 -12.54
N GLY A 227 -36.73 4.23 -13.75
CA GLY A 227 -37.99 4.92 -14.05
C GLY A 227 -37.90 6.45 -14.17
N ARG A 228 -36.73 7.08 -14.05
CA ARG A 228 -36.59 8.54 -14.16
C ARG A 228 -35.35 8.95 -14.97
N HIS A 229 -35.56 9.82 -15.95
CA HIS A 229 -34.48 10.48 -16.69
C HIS A 229 -34.05 11.78 -15.99
N LEU A 230 -32.74 12.02 -15.89
CA LEU A 230 -32.18 13.28 -15.39
C LEU A 230 -31.92 14.23 -16.55
N PRO A 231 -32.38 15.49 -16.51
CA PRO A 231 -32.10 16.49 -17.54
C PRO A 231 -30.61 16.79 -17.76
N SER A 232 -29.78 16.46 -16.77
CA SER A 232 -28.32 16.59 -16.83
C SER A 232 -27.62 15.39 -17.47
N ALA A 233 -28.36 14.38 -17.91
CA ALA A 233 -27.78 13.21 -18.52
C ALA A 233 -27.26 13.52 -19.93
N PRO A 234 -26.13 12.93 -20.35
CA PRO A 234 -25.55 13.15 -21.68
C PRO A 234 -26.30 12.43 -22.81
N HIS A 235 -27.50 11.93 -22.55
CA HIS A 235 -28.36 11.23 -23.51
C HIS A 235 -29.77 11.82 -23.49
N ARG A 236 -30.53 11.64 -24.57
CA ARG A 236 -31.92 12.09 -24.62
C ARG A 236 -32.84 11.13 -23.87
N ALA A 237 -33.97 11.63 -23.38
CA ALA A 237 -34.98 10.82 -22.69
C ALA A 237 -35.45 9.60 -23.52
N GLU A 238 -35.57 9.78 -24.85
CA GLU A 238 -35.96 8.73 -25.80
C GLU A 238 -34.98 7.54 -25.87
N ASP A 239 -33.72 7.77 -25.52
CA ASP A 239 -32.64 6.77 -25.49
C ASP A 239 -32.26 6.35 -24.06
N CYS A 240 -32.99 6.84 -23.06
CA CYS A 240 -32.75 6.53 -21.66
C CYS A 240 -33.20 5.10 -21.33
N PHE A 241 -32.24 4.22 -21.05
CA PHE A 241 -32.53 2.83 -20.66
C PHE A 241 -33.31 2.70 -19.35
N SER A 242 -33.28 3.73 -18.48
CA SER A 242 -34.10 3.77 -17.27
C SER A 242 -35.58 4.06 -17.55
N LEU A 243 -35.91 4.70 -18.68
CA LEU A 243 -37.29 4.90 -19.16
C LEU A 243 -37.73 3.79 -20.12
N HIS A 244 -36.79 3.20 -20.87
CA HIS A 244 -37.07 2.18 -21.89
C HIS A 244 -36.24 0.90 -21.65
N PRO A 245 -36.60 0.08 -20.65
CA PRO A 245 -35.85 -1.15 -20.33
C PRO A 245 -35.77 -2.16 -21.49
N GLY A 246 -36.75 -2.19 -22.38
CA GLY A 246 -36.74 -3.06 -23.57
C GLY A 246 -35.58 -2.75 -24.53
N LYS A 247 -35.27 -1.46 -24.73
CA LYS A 247 -34.15 -1.04 -25.59
C LYS A 247 -32.79 -1.48 -25.04
N LEU A 248 -32.65 -1.57 -23.71
CA LEU A 248 -31.44 -2.09 -23.06
C LEU A 248 -31.22 -3.57 -23.37
N ALA A 249 -32.29 -4.37 -23.39
CA ALA A 249 -32.20 -5.79 -23.69
C ALA A 249 -31.76 -6.03 -25.14
N ASP A 250 -32.34 -5.28 -26.08
CA ASP A 250 -31.99 -5.37 -27.51
C ASP A 250 -30.57 -4.89 -27.78
N TYR A 251 -30.16 -3.80 -27.12
CA TYR A 251 -28.80 -3.29 -27.23
C TYR A 251 -27.75 -4.27 -26.67
N ARG A 252 -28.06 -4.97 -25.57
CA ARG A 252 -27.21 -6.05 -25.03
C ARG A 252 -27.08 -7.22 -25.99
N LYS A 253 -28.18 -7.61 -26.66
CA LYS A 253 -28.14 -8.67 -27.69
C LYS A 253 -27.27 -8.25 -28.88
N TYR A 254 -27.42 -7.01 -29.34
CA TYR A 254 -26.59 -6.44 -30.41
C TYR A 254 -25.10 -6.45 -30.06
N LEU A 255 -24.73 -5.99 -28.85
CA LEU A 255 -23.34 -5.99 -28.40
C LEU A 255 -22.75 -7.41 -28.34
N LYS A 256 -23.52 -8.37 -27.84
CA LYS A 256 -23.09 -9.77 -27.80
C LYS A 256 -22.83 -10.32 -29.22
N ALA A 257 -23.76 -10.10 -30.15
CA ALA A 257 -23.59 -10.53 -31.54
C ALA A 257 -22.39 -9.85 -32.23
N LYS A 258 -22.14 -8.56 -31.93
CA LYS A 258 -20.98 -7.84 -32.45
C LYS A 258 -19.66 -8.41 -31.91
N LEU A 259 -19.57 -8.67 -30.61
CA LEU A 259 -18.39 -9.28 -29.99
C LEU A 259 -18.13 -10.70 -30.52
N GLU A 260 -19.18 -11.49 -30.74
CA GLU A 260 -19.07 -12.81 -31.35
C GLU A 260 -18.54 -12.71 -32.79
N ALA A 261 -19.06 -11.76 -33.60
CA ALA A 261 -18.57 -11.54 -34.97
C ALA A 261 -17.11 -11.04 -35.02
N GLU A 262 -16.71 -10.14 -34.11
CA GLU A 262 -15.33 -9.67 -34.00
C GLU A 262 -14.38 -10.79 -33.54
N ALA A 263 -14.80 -11.64 -32.62
CA ALA A 263 -14.04 -12.82 -32.21
C ALA A 263 -13.88 -13.83 -33.36
N HIS A 264 -14.94 -14.05 -34.15
CA HIS A 264 -14.86 -14.89 -35.35
C HIS A 264 -13.92 -14.34 -36.42
N LEU A 265 -13.86 -13.01 -36.60
CA LEU A 265 -12.91 -12.37 -37.54
C LEU A 265 -11.47 -12.44 -37.04
N ALA A 266 -11.24 -12.32 -35.73
CA ALA A 266 -9.90 -12.41 -35.14
C ALA A 266 -9.30 -13.83 -35.26
N MET A 267 -10.13 -14.87 -35.29
CA MET A 267 -9.69 -16.26 -35.50
C MET A 267 -9.33 -16.59 -36.95
N LEU A 268 -9.74 -15.76 -37.91
CA LEU A 268 -9.47 -15.95 -39.35
C LEU A 268 -8.25 -15.16 -39.84
N ALA A 269 -7.62 -14.36 -38.98
CA ALA A 269 -6.41 -13.62 -39.33
C ALA A 269 -5.19 -14.55 -39.35
N PRO A 270 -4.48 -14.70 -40.49
CA PRO A 270 -3.26 -15.50 -40.53
C PRO A 270 -2.13 -14.85 -39.71
N PRO A 271 -1.22 -15.64 -39.12
CA PRO A 271 -0.12 -15.09 -38.32
C PRO A 271 0.80 -14.22 -39.19
N ALA A 272 1.19 -13.06 -38.63
CA ALA A 272 2.07 -12.11 -39.30
C ALA A 272 3.43 -12.76 -39.66
N PRO A 273 4.00 -12.45 -40.84
CA PRO A 273 5.26 -13.05 -41.28
C PRO A 273 6.41 -12.57 -40.39
N THR A 274 7.12 -13.53 -39.78
CA THR A 274 8.39 -13.30 -39.09
C THR A 274 9.44 -12.88 -40.12
N MET A 275 9.79 -11.59 -40.14
CA MET A 275 10.93 -11.08 -40.90
C MET A 275 12.23 -11.48 -40.19
N PHE A 276 12.93 -12.47 -40.77
CA PHE A 276 14.35 -12.74 -40.52
C PHE A 276 15.17 -12.12 -41.65
N SER A 277 15.89 -11.04 -41.34
CA SER A 277 17.29 -10.73 -41.73
C SER A 277 17.62 -9.30 -41.34
#